data_AF-A0A7I8WVT0-F1
#
_entry.id   AF-A0A7I8WVT0-F1
#
_cell.length_a   1.000
_cell.length_b   1.000
_cell.length_c   1.000
_cell.angle_alpha   90.00
_cell.angle_beta   90.00
_cell.angle_gamma   90.00
#
_symmetry.space_group_name_H-M   'P 1'
#
loop_
_entity.id
_entity.type
_entity.pdbx_description
1 polymer ?
#
loop_
_entity_poly.entity_id
_entity_poly.type
_entity_poly.pdbx_seq_one_letter_code
_entity_poly.pdbx_strand_id
1 'polypeptide(L)' 'MAVQDLSPLYSLVYELAFNNLRQKIPEFKERRKRISKLKILRAAINYILFLQQRLYSSEYLEYEYQEF' A
#
# COMPACT_ATOMS: atom_id res chain seq x y z
N MET A 1 21.93 34.83 -0.17
CA MET A 1 21.65 33.48 -0.68
C MET A 1 20.36 33.01 -0.01
N ALA A 2 19.22 33.04 -0.70
CA ALA A 2 17.94 32.68 -0.10
C ALA A 2 17.88 31.16 0.06
N VAL A 3 17.79 30.67 1.29
CA VAL A 3 17.51 29.26 1.58
C VAL A 3 16.08 29.01 1.10
N GLN A 4 15.90 28.28 0.00
CA GLN A 4 14.57 27.87 -0.45
C GLN A 4 13.97 26.96 0.63
N ASP A 5 12.87 27.39 1.23
CA ASP A 5 12.10 26.56 2.14
C ASP A 5 11.45 25.42 1.35
N LEU A 6 12.06 24.24 1.41
CA LEU A 6 11.59 23.02 0.73
C LEU A 6 10.41 22.36 1.45
N SER A 7 9.99 22.87 2.62
CA SER A 7 8.88 22.33 3.43
C SER A 7 7.58 22.08 2.64
N PRO A 8 7.12 22.98 1.74
CA PRO A 8 5.91 22.77 0.95
C PRO A 8 6.03 21.60 -0.03
N LEU A 9 7.22 21.39 -0.60
CA LEU A 9 7.47 20.30 -1.56
C LEU A 9 7.43 18.95 -0.84
N TYR A 10 8.04 18.83 0.34
CA TYR A 10 7.97 17.62 1.16
C TYR A 10 6.54 17.28 1.57
N SER A 11 5.75 18.30 1.95
CA SER A 11 4.33 18.12 2.30
C SER A 11 3.52 17.55 1.12
N LEU A 12 3.72 18.09 -0.09
CA LEU A 12 3.04 17.61 -1.29
C LEU A 12 3.42 16.15 -1.63
N VAL A 13 4.72 15.85 -1.63
CA VAL A 13 5.22 14.49 -1.89
C VAL A 13 4.65 13.49 -0.88
N TYR A 14 4.56 13.89 0.39
CA TYR A 14 4.01 13.06 1.44
C TYR A 14 2.52 12.75 1.24
N GLU A 15 1.69 13.75 0.90
CA GLU A 15 0.27 13.53 0.62
C GLU A 15 0.06 12.65 -0.63
N LEU A 16 0.87 12.85 -1.68
CA LEU A 16 0.85 12.01 -2.87
C LEU A 16 1.17 10.55 -2.56
N ALA A 17 2.16 10.29 -1.71
CA ALA A 17 2.51 8.94 -1.28
C ALA A 17 1.33 8.23 -0.59
N PHE A 18 0.61 8.92 0.30
CA PHE A 18 -0.56 8.36 0.96
C PHE A 18 -1.73 8.09 0.01
N ASN A 19 -1.95 8.99 -0.96
CA ASN A 19 -2.98 8.79 -1.98
C ASN A 19 -2.66 7.59 -2.88
N ASN A 20 -1.41 7.46 -3.32
CA ASN A 20 -0.96 6.32 -4.11
C ASN A 20 -1.10 5.01 -3.34
N LEU A 21 -0.66 4.98 -2.08
CA LEU A 21 -0.78 3.80 -1.23
C LEU A 21 -2.25 3.39 -1.04
N ARG A 22 -3.12 4.36 -0.76
CA ARG A 22 -4.57 4.14 -0.62
C ARG A 22 -5.19 3.51 -1.87
N GLN A 23 -4.81 3.94 -3.07
CA GLN A 23 -5.36 3.40 -4.32
C GLN A 23 -4.98 1.94 -4.57
N LYS A 24 -3.90 1.44 -3.96
CA LYS A 24 -3.51 0.03 -4.05
C LYS A 24 -4.28 -0.89 -3.09
N ILE A 25 -4.94 -0.34 -2.07
CA ILE A 25 -5.66 -1.11 -1.05
C ILE A 25 -7.13 -1.31 -1.49
N PRO A 26 -7.59 -2.55 -1.69
CA PRO A 26 -8.96 -2.82 -2.16
C PRO A 26 -10.06 -2.20 -1.28
N GLU A 27 -9.89 -2.20 0.05
CA GLU A 27 -10.86 -1.66 1.02
C GLU A 27 -11.21 -0.17 0.77
N PHE A 28 -10.31 0.57 0.11
CA PHE A 28 -10.42 2.02 -0.06
C PHE A 28 -10.66 2.46 -1.50
N LYS A 29 -10.67 1.53 -2.47
CA LYS A 29 -10.72 1.82 -3.91
C LYS A 29 -11.96 2.65 -4.30
N GLU A 30 -13.08 2.46 -3.60
CA GLU A 30 -14.35 3.15 -3.89
C GLU A 30 -14.74 4.19 -2.83
N ARG A 31 -13.97 4.28 -1.74
CA ARG A 31 -14.30 5.22 -0.67
C ARG A 31 -13.92 6.63 -1.13
N ARG A 32 -14.88 7.54 -1.21
CA ARG A 32 -14.62 8.99 -1.41
C ARG A 32 -14.35 9.74 -0.09
N LYS A 33 -14.58 9.09 1.06
CA LYS A 33 -14.40 9.72 2.38
C LYS A 33 -12.92 9.97 2.71
N ARG A 34 -12.65 10.98 3.55
CA ARG A 34 -11.32 11.21 4.12
C ARG A 34 -10.95 10.05 5.04
N ILE A 35 -9.75 9.51 4.89
CA ILE A 35 -9.22 8.40 5.69
C ILE A 35 -7.98 8.92 6.42
N SER A 36 -7.84 8.58 7.70
CA SER A 36 -6.64 8.97 8.45
C SER A 36 -5.41 8.22 7.93
N LYS A 37 -4.25 8.90 7.94
CA LYS A 37 -2.97 8.32 7.51
C LYS A 37 -2.65 7.02 8.24
N LEU A 38 -2.88 6.98 9.56
CA LEU A 38 -2.70 5.77 10.37
C LEU A 38 -3.57 4.59 9.90
N LYS A 39 -4.82 4.87 9.50
CA LYS A 39 -5.72 3.84 8.98
C LYS A 39 -5.26 3.33 7.61
N ILE A 40 -4.71 4.21 6.77
CA ILE A 40 -4.09 3.82 5.50
C ILE A 40 -2.91 2.87 5.75
N LEU A 41 -2.02 3.20 6.69
CA LEU A 41 -0.87 2.34 7.01
C LEU A 41 -1.28 0.98 7.57
N ARG A 42 -2.25 0.94 8.50
CA ARG A 42 -2.75 -0.34 9.06
C ARG A 42 -3.33 -1.24 7.97
N ALA A 43 -4.13 -0.69 7.07
CA ALA A 43 -4.71 -1.47 5.98
C ALA A 43 -3.64 -1.89 4.94
N ALA A 44 -2.61 -1.07 4.70
CA ALA A 44 -1.49 -1.43 3.84
C ALA A 44 -0.74 -2.67 4.38
N ILE A 45 -0.42 -2.68 5.68
CA ILE A 45 0.24 -3.81 6.34
C ILE A 45 -0.61 -5.08 6.21
N ASN A 46 -1.91 -4.98 6.53
CA ASN A 46 -2.82 -6.13 6.40
C ASN A 46 -2.91 -6.65 4.96
N TYR A 47 -2.91 -5.75 3.98
CA TYR A 47 -2.96 -6.14 2.58
C TYR A 47 -1.67 -6.83 2.12
N ILE A 48 -0.51 -6.35 2.57
CA ILE A 48 0.78 -7.01 2.30
C ILE A 48 0.79 -8.43 2.89
N LEU A 49 0.34 -8.59 4.14
CA LEU A 49 0.26 -9.91 4.79
C LEU A 49 -0.66 -10.87 4.02
N PHE A 50 -1.81 -10.38 3.56
CA PHE A 50 -2.72 -11.16 2.72
C PHE A 50 -2.07 -11.58 1.39
N LEU A 51 -1.38 -10.67 0.71
CA LEU A 51 -0.69 -10.96 -0.54
C LEU A 51 0.43 -11.98 -0.34
N GLN A 52 1.20 -11.87 0.74
CA GLN A 52 2.24 -12.83 1.10
C GLN A 52 1.64 -14.23 1.29
N GLN A 53 0.55 -14.35 2.04
CA GLN A 53 -0.13 -15.64 2.22
C GLN A 53 -0.55 -16.25 0.88
N ARG A 54 -1.12 -15.44 -0.03
CA ARG A 54 -1.51 -15.94 -1.37
C ARG A 54 -0.32 -16.37 -2.22
N LEU A 55 0.80 -15.65 -2.15
CA LEU A 55 2.02 -16.03 -2.87
C LEU A 55 2.55 -17.37 -2.37
N TYR A 56 2.68 -17.53 -1.05
CA TYR A 56 3.11 -18.81 -0.47
C TYR A 56 2.16 -19.94 -0.86
N SER A 57 0.85 -19.77 -0.71
CA SER A 57 -0.12 -20.81 -1.11
C SER A 57 -0.07 -21.15 -2.60
N SER A 58 0.23 -20.17 -3.46
CA SER A 58 0.38 -20.41 -4.91
C SER A 58 1.66 -21.18 -5.22
N GLU A 59 2.78 -20.84 -4.58
CA GLU A 59 4.05 -21.55 -4.74
C GLU A 59 3.92 -23.00 -4.26
N TYR A 60 3.27 -23.25 -3.11
CA TYR A 60 3.05 -24.62 -2.63
C TYR A 60 2.17 -25.47 -3.58
N LEU A 61 1.17 -24.87 -4.21
CA LEU A 61 0.35 -25.59 -5.20
C LEU A 61 1.15 -25.91 -6.47
N GLU A 62 2.00 -25.00 -6.95
CA GLU A 62 2.83 -25.27 -8.14
C GLU A 62 3.79 -26.46 -7.96
N TYR A 63 4.33 -26.68 -6.75
CA TYR A 63 5.16 -27.85 -6.47
C TYR A 63 4.36 -29.16 -6.36
N GLU A 64 3.13 -29.14 -5.82
CA GLU A 64 2.30 -30.36 -5.74
C GLU A 64 1.83 -30.87 -7.12
N TYR A 65 1.64 -30.00 -8.11
CA TYR A 65 1.24 -30.40 -9.47
C TYR A 65 2.41 -30.82 -10.37
N GLN A 66 3.66 -30.67 -9.93
CA GLN A 66 4.85 -31.11 -10.69
C GLN A 66 5.33 -32.52 -10.33
N GLU A 67 4.81 -33.12 -9.25
CA GLU A 67 5.19 -34.48 -8.81
C GLU A 67 4.28 -35.62 -9.33
N PHE A 68 3.43 -35.37 -10.34
CA PHE A 68 2.58 -36.41 -10.95
C PHE A 68 2.79 -36.55 -12.46
#